data_AF-A0A6C0CVL7-F1
#
_entry.id   AF-A0A6C0CVL7-F1
#
_cell.length_a   1.000
_cell.length_b   1.000
_cell.length_c   1.000
_cell.angle_alpha   90.00
_cell.angle_beta   90.00
_cell.angle_gamma   90.00
#
_symmetry.space_group_name_H-M   'P 1'
#
loop_
_entity.id
_entity.type
_entity.pdbx_description
1 polymer ?
#
loop_
_entity_poly.entity_id
_entity_poly.type
_entity_poly.pdbx_seq_one_letter_code
_entity_poly.pdbx_strand_id
1 'polypeptide(L)'
;MGNQQSSNSKYGGGGEDTSTKDIKQIPLEETIDYIATHYILTSDFQSLRKLNEKTYCEKMIVLTSDIINKKFSDLEVDKILDRIENGSSPKDIEKENIVFFNKSQLHNAIEESNDKKEVKCNQIAKFYIKVAHLFASVVMTINPEYTHTDFFGNVRTYKLFEKDKIPSSGHFEVSKINLCGERVDILSNELVESEGQDNESKNVNVNTLPKKLCSMNLNKKGKIKTLDEEIGIPELMELYYDDGYDYKTGKFNRMSEETKKQFENDLKNFYTNFTGDSNVPENITKFSDIKLRDYSKEKICKASNNTEELPSSDDKKYIEFGRKDILYVKYAENLKKMIDSVNKKQQQLSSIIDKVFVYVYDSSESEKNKSEVIRINPDLTEDSLQDIVVECRNYIKDLYLTCEKDFTEGIKIYEAIVESKILNTTIKQIDKLEKISDDLVGNENVVINNEIVEKTV
;
A
#
# COMPACT_ATOMS: atom_id res chain seq x y z
N MET A 1 -31.77 31.09 38.63
CA MET A 1 -31.75 30.61 40.03
C MET A 1 -30.27 30.55 40.41
N GLY A 2 -29.68 31.61 40.98
CA GLY A 2 -29.73 31.99 42.41
C GLY A 2 -28.69 31.16 43.17
N ASN A 3 -27.74 31.67 43.96
CA ASN A 3 -27.56 32.99 44.54
C ASN A 3 -26.11 33.11 45.14
N GLN A 4 -25.58 34.34 45.14
CA GLN A 4 -24.69 35.03 46.10
C GLN A 4 -23.70 34.28 47.02
N GLN A 5 -22.45 34.80 47.10
CA GLN A 5 -22.07 35.76 48.15
C GLN A 5 -20.68 36.39 47.90
N SER A 6 -20.59 37.69 48.17
CA SER A 6 -19.37 38.52 48.19
C SER A 6 -19.01 38.80 49.64
N SER A 7 -17.71 38.87 49.98
CA SER A 7 -17.20 39.62 51.14
C SER A 7 -15.76 40.08 50.90
N ASN A 8 -15.57 41.40 50.96
CA ASN A 8 -14.30 42.14 50.97
C ASN A 8 -13.48 41.90 52.24
N SER A 9 -12.15 41.98 52.14
CA SER A 9 -11.25 42.45 53.21
C SER A 9 -9.95 43.00 52.60
N LYS A 10 -9.39 44.04 53.23
CA LYS A 10 -8.43 45.02 52.70
C LYS A 10 -7.14 45.01 53.56
N TYR A 11 -6.00 45.24 52.91
CA TYR A 11 -4.71 45.81 53.37
C TYR A 11 -3.64 44.99 54.12
N GLY A 12 -2.40 45.19 53.65
CA GLY A 12 -1.09 44.85 54.23
C GLY A 12 -0.33 43.86 53.33
N GLY A 13 0.79 44.12 52.65
CA GLY A 13 1.83 45.14 52.76
C GLY A 13 3.18 44.42 52.80
N GLY A 14 3.98 44.47 51.71
CA GLY A 14 5.42 44.15 51.73
C GLY A 14 5.90 43.06 50.75
N GLY A 15 6.67 43.49 49.74
CA GLY A 15 7.93 42.88 49.24
C GLY A 15 7.90 41.56 48.45
N GLU A 16 8.41 41.62 47.21
CA GLU A 16 9.26 40.62 46.49
C GLU A 16 8.87 39.13 46.59
N ASP A 17 8.59 38.37 45.52
CA ASP A 17 9.32 38.20 44.27
C ASP A 17 8.33 37.75 43.18
N THR A 18 8.29 38.45 42.05
CA THR A 18 7.72 37.87 40.84
C THR A 18 8.74 36.92 40.23
N SER A 19 8.69 35.64 40.61
CA SER A 19 9.26 34.59 39.78
C SER A 19 8.41 34.50 38.51
N THR A 20 8.90 35.09 37.43
CA THR A 20 8.50 34.74 36.08
C THR A 20 8.64 33.23 35.96
N LYS A 21 7.51 32.52 35.88
CA LYS A 21 7.50 31.12 35.51
C LYS A 21 8.15 31.03 34.13
N ASP A 22 9.37 30.53 34.08
CA ASP A 22 10.04 30.16 32.85
C ASP A 22 9.14 29.17 32.10
N ILE A 23 8.49 29.66 31.05
CA ILE A 23 7.91 28.80 30.02
C ILE A 23 9.12 28.14 29.37
N LYS A 24 9.35 26.85 29.63
CA LYS A 24 10.38 26.07 28.93
C LYS A 24 10.10 26.20 27.43
N GLN A 25 10.91 26.99 26.73
CA GLN A 25 10.84 27.08 25.28
C GLN A 25 11.33 25.75 24.72
N ILE A 26 10.50 25.12 23.89
CA ILE A 26 10.84 23.90 23.15
C ILE A 26 12.02 24.25 22.22
N PRO A 27 13.10 23.44 22.15
CA PRO A 27 14.20 23.66 21.22
C PRO A 27 13.70 23.79 19.78
N LEU A 28 14.38 24.61 18.99
CA LEU A 28 13.92 24.93 17.64
C LEU A 28 13.85 23.70 16.74
N GLU A 29 14.89 22.87 16.80
CA GLU A 29 15.00 21.59 16.12
C GLU A 29 13.80 20.66 16.38
N GLU A 30 13.27 20.63 17.61
CA GLU A 30 12.09 19.84 17.98
C GLU A 30 10.80 20.43 17.39
N THR A 31 10.72 21.76 17.33
CA THR A 31 9.54 22.46 16.81
C THR A 31 9.34 22.18 15.31
N ILE A 32 10.42 22.18 14.53
CA ILE A 32 10.32 21.90 13.08
C ILE A 32 9.95 20.43 12.84
N ASP A 33 10.50 19.50 13.60
CA ASP A 33 10.11 18.08 13.51
C ASP A 33 8.65 17.87 13.81
N TYR A 34 8.12 18.56 14.82
CA TYR A 34 6.71 18.51 15.15
C TYR A 34 5.84 19.05 14.02
N ILE A 35 6.17 20.23 13.48
CA ILE A 35 5.42 20.84 12.35
C ILE A 35 5.44 19.93 11.13
N ALA A 36 6.61 19.43 10.74
CA ALA A 36 6.77 18.53 9.61
C ALA A 36 5.98 17.24 9.82
N THR A 37 6.04 16.66 11.02
CA THR A 37 5.28 15.44 11.38
C THR A 37 3.79 15.67 11.26
N HIS A 38 3.29 16.77 11.85
CA HIS A 38 1.87 17.10 11.77
C HIS A 38 1.42 17.23 10.32
N TYR A 39 2.18 17.95 9.48
CA TYR A 39 1.86 18.10 8.06
C TYR A 39 1.85 16.74 7.32
N ILE A 40 2.87 15.92 7.52
CA ILE A 40 3.01 14.60 6.86
C ILE A 40 1.88 13.65 7.29
N LEU A 41 1.62 13.52 8.59
CA LEU A 41 0.64 12.56 9.12
C LEU A 41 -0.82 13.00 8.87
N THR A 42 -1.07 14.31 8.75
CA THR A 42 -2.43 14.82 8.48
C THR A 42 -2.75 14.94 7.00
N SER A 43 -1.73 14.96 6.13
CA SER A 43 -1.88 15.06 4.67
C SER A 43 -2.90 14.06 4.11
N ASP A 44 -3.70 14.52 3.15
CA ASP A 44 -4.62 13.67 2.42
C ASP A 44 -3.87 12.85 1.35
N PHE A 45 -4.49 11.76 0.92
CA PHE A 45 -3.91 10.83 -0.06
C PHE A 45 -3.59 11.49 -1.41
N GLN A 46 -4.44 12.40 -1.90
CA GLN A 46 -4.19 13.04 -3.20
C GLN A 46 -2.97 13.95 -3.10
N SER A 47 -2.81 14.67 -1.99
CA SER A 47 -1.61 15.46 -1.73
C SER A 47 -0.36 14.59 -1.62
N LEU A 48 -0.43 13.44 -0.92
CA LEU A 48 0.69 12.49 -0.85
C LEU A 48 1.04 11.91 -2.22
N ARG A 49 0.06 11.57 -3.07
CA ARG A 49 0.31 11.12 -4.45
C ARG A 49 0.93 12.21 -5.31
N LYS A 50 0.47 13.46 -5.15
CA LYS A 50 1.01 14.61 -5.87
C LYS A 50 2.46 14.89 -5.52
N LEU A 51 2.99 14.42 -4.39
CA LEU A 51 4.43 14.49 -4.12
C LEU A 51 5.24 13.80 -5.23
N ASN A 52 4.68 12.78 -5.89
CA ASN A 52 5.33 12.10 -7.00
C ASN A 52 5.28 12.95 -8.30
N GLU A 53 4.36 13.89 -8.41
CA GLU A 53 4.32 14.85 -9.52
C GLU A 53 5.46 15.87 -9.39
N LYS A 54 6.33 15.91 -10.41
CA LYS A 54 7.50 16.78 -10.44
C LYS A 54 7.18 18.25 -10.09
N THR A 55 6.15 18.81 -10.72
CA THR A 55 5.78 20.23 -10.56
C THR A 55 5.16 20.57 -9.20
N TYR A 56 4.55 19.61 -8.52
CA TYR A 56 3.95 19.84 -7.20
C TYR A 56 5.03 19.76 -6.11
N CYS A 57 5.91 18.76 -6.19
CA CYS A 57 7.05 18.63 -5.29
C CYS A 57 7.98 19.84 -5.36
N GLU A 58 8.31 20.30 -6.58
CA GLU A 58 9.07 21.55 -6.84
C GLU A 58 8.57 22.73 -5.99
N LYS A 59 7.25 22.95 -6.00
CA LYS A 59 6.63 24.04 -5.25
C LYS A 59 6.75 23.82 -3.75
N MET A 60 6.57 22.59 -3.27
CA MET A 60 6.69 22.28 -1.85
C MET A 60 8.09 22.57 -1.32
N ILE A 61 9.14 22.19 -2.05
CA ILE A 61 10.53 22.45 -1.62
C ILE A 61 10.86 23.93 -1.63
N VAL A 62 10.54 24.63 -2.72
CA VAL A 62 10.79 26.07 -2.80
C VAL A 62 10.03 26.81 -1.70
N LEU A 63 8.76 26.46 -1.45
CA LEU A 63 7.97 27.05 -0.37
C LEU A 63 8.56 26.72 1.00
N THR A 64 8.93 25.47 1.26
CA THR A 64 9.53 25.05 2.53
C THR A 64 10.87 25.76 2.77
N SER A 65 11.75 25.79 1.76
CA SER A 65 13.04 26.48 1.82
C SER A 65 12.88 27.99 2.03
N ASP A 66 11.96 28.63 1.29
CA ASP A 66 11.63 30.06 1.45
C ASP A 66 11.10 30.38 2.85
N ILE A 67 10.25 29.51 3.40
CA ILE A 67 9.72 29.66 4.77
C ILE A 67 10.85 29.58 5.77
N ILE A 68 11.73 28.58 5.67
CA ILE A 68 12.88 28.40 6.57
C ILE A 68 13.80 29.63 6.48
N ASN A 69 14.17 30.05 5.27
CA ASN A 69 15.07 31.17 5.04
C ASN A 69 14.55 32.50 5.62
N LYS A 70 13.23 32.74 5.52
CA LYS A 70 12.58 33.97 6.04
C LYS A 70 12.33 33.94 7.54
N LYS A 71 12.16 32.75 8.14
CA LYS A 71 11.72 32.62 9.54
C LYS A 71 12.88 32.36 10.51
N PHE A 72 14.00 31.83 10.04
CA PHE A 72 15.13 31.46 10.89
C PHE A 72 16.38 32.27 10.58
N SER A 73 17.17 32.56 11.61
CA SER A 73 18.51 33.12 11.51
C SER A 73 19.53 32.09 11.03
N ASP A 74 20.70 32.54 10.60
CA ASP A 74 21.75 31.66 10.08
C ASP A 74 22.22 30.64 11.13
N LEU A 75 22.32 31.07 12.40
CA LEU A 75 22.67 30.21 13.52
C LEU A 75 21.61 29.11 13.76
N GLU A 76 20.34 29.46 13.60
CA GLU A 76 19.23 28.52 13.73
C GLU A 76 19.21 27.51 12.59
N VAL A 77 19.45 27.96 11.35
CA VAL A 77 19.64 27.08 10.18
C VAL A 77 20.79 26.11 10.41
N ASP A 78 21.91 26.58 10.94
CA ASP A 78 23.08 25.74 11.23
C ASP A 78 22.79 24.65 12.27
N LYS A 79 22.02 24.98 13.31
CA LYS A 79 21.59 23.99 14.32
C LYS A 79 20.67 22.92 13.74
N ILE A 80 19.74 23.30 12.88
CA ILE A 80 18.83 22.35 12.23
C ILE A 80 19.62 21.42 11.30
N LEU A 81 20.56 21.98 10.54
CA LEU A 81 21.42 21.21 9.65
C LEU A 81 22.30 20.22 10.43
N ASP A 82 22.96 20.68 11.50
CA ASP A 82 23.77 19.81 12.37
C ASP A 82 22.94 18.65 12.93
N ARG A 83 21.71 18.90 13.35
CA ARG A 83 20.82 17.82 13.81
C ARG A 83 20.49 16.82 12.69
N ILE A 84 20.26 17.27 11.46
CA ILE A 84 19.97 16.38 10.33
C ILE A 84 21.21 15.57 9.91
N GLU A 85 22.41 16.12 10.08
CA GLU A 85 23.65 15.42 9.76
C GLU A 85 24.08 14.46 10.89
N ASN A 86 23.91 14.86 12.15
CA ASN A 86 24.52 14.19 13.30
C ASN A 86 23.54 13.59 14.32
N GLY A 87 22.25 13.90 14.24
CA GLY A 87 21.23 13.50 15.21
C GLY A 87 21.23 14.41 16.46
N SER A 88 20.40 14.07 17.45
CA SER A 88 20.24 14.88 18.68
C SER A 88 21.17 14.44 19.82
N SER A 89 21.88 13.32 19.65
CA SER A 89 22.86 12.84 20.62
C SER A 89 24.20 13.57 20.42
N PRO A 90 24.84 14.09 21.48
CA PRO A 90 26.18 14.64 21.37
C PRO A 90 27.14 13.48 21.03
N LYS A 91 27.50 13.32 19.76
CA LYS A 91 28.80 12.71 19.45
C LYS A 91 29.81 13.62 20.13
N ASP A 92 30.68 13.06 20.97
CA ASP A 92 31.74 13.79 21.65
C ASP A 92 32.42 14.70 20.63
N ILE A 93 32.07 15.99 20.66
CA ILE A 93 32.76 17.02 19.90
C ILE A 93 34.13 17.03 20.56
N GLU A 94 35.09 16.32 19.97
CA GLU A 94 36.48 16.61 20.23
C GLU A 94 36.62 18.11 20.07
N LYS A 95 36.94 18.79 21.18
CA LYS A 95 36.94 20.24 21.30
C LYS A 95 37.89 20.84 20.26
N GLU A 96 37.43 21.03 19.04
CA GLU A 96 38.08 21.92 18.09
C GLU A 96 37.67 23.35 18.44
N ASN A 97 38.66 24.04 18.99
CA ASN A 97 38.70 25.43 19.41
C ASN A 97 37.60 26.33 18.82
N ILE A 98 36.63 26.69 19.66
CA ILE A 98 35.68 27.77 19.41
C ILE A 98 36.48 29.08 19.25
N VAL A 99 36.68 29.52 18.01
CA VAL A 99 37.25 30.84 17.71
C VAL A 99 36.15 31.88 17.83
N PHE A 100 36.23 32.72 18.87
CA PHE A 100 35.35 33.87 19.07
C PHE A 100 35.66 34.95 18.01
N PHE A 101 34.77 35.15 17.04
CA PHE A 101 34.92 36.23 16.06
C PHE A 101 34.57 37.59 16.66
N ASN A 102 35.44 38.57 16.43
CA ASN A 102 35.31 39.94 16.94
C ASN A 102 34.34 40.76 16.07
N LYS A 103 33.51 41.58 16.73
CA LYS A 103 32.31 42.25 16.19
C LYS A 103 32.53 43.20 14.99
N SER A 104 33.78 43.49 14.62
CA SER A 104 34.16 44.43 13.55
C SER A 104 34.32 43.81 12.16
N GLN A 105 34.27 42.48 12.02
CA GLN A 105 34.34 41.79 10.71
C GLN A 105 32.97 41.46 10.10
N LEU A 106 31.89 41.75 10.81
CA LEU A 106 30.52 41.34 10.46
C LEU A 106 29.90 42.10 9.27
N HIS A 107 30.41 43.30 8.93
CA HIS A 107 29.76 44.16 7.93
C HIS A 107 30.05 43.83 6.46
N ASN A 108 31.12 43.08 6.16
CA ASN A 108 31.48 42.72 4.78
C ASN A 108 31.04 41.29 4.38
N ALA A 109 30.43 40.52 5.29
CA ALA A 109 30.03 39.13 5.05
C ALA A 109 28.57 38.96 4.59
N ILE A 110 27.81 40.06 4.47
CA ILE A 110 26.34 40.04 4.32
C ILE A 110 25.88 39.86 2.86
N GLU A 111 26.74 40.14 1.87
CA GLU A 111 26.42 39.92 0.45
C GLU A 111 26.89 38.54 -0.09
N GLU A 112 27.87 37.88 0.55
CA GLU A 112 28.29 36.49 0.25
C GLU A 112 27.54 35.42 1.08
N SER A 113 26.67 35.83 2.03
CA SER A 113 26.00 34.91 2.98
C SER A 113 24.65 34.38 2.51
N ASN A 114 23.91 35.11 1.66
CA ASN A 114 22.57 34.70 1.24
C ASN A 114 22.59 33.39 0.42
N ASP A 115 23.54 33.24 -0.51
CA ASP A 115 23.67 32.03 -1.33
C ASP A 115 24.06 30.80 -0.47
N LYS A 116 24.87 30.99 0.59
CA LYS A 116 25.27 29.91 1.50
C LYS A 116 24.12 29.47 2.40
N LYS A 117 23.29 30.40 2.87
CA LYS A 117 22.12 30.09 3.69
C LYS A 117 21.03 29.38 2.86
N GLU A 118 20.80 29.82 1.64
CA GLU A 118 19.83 29.21 0.74
C GLU A 118 20.17 27.74 0.46
N VAL A 119 21.45 27.44 0.21
CA VAL A 119 21.91 26.05 0.04
C VAL A 119 21.61 25.19 1.26
N LYS A 120 21.87 25.69 2.48
CA LYS A 120 21.55 24.99 3.74
C LYS A 120 20.04 24.79 3.91
N CYS A 121 19.22 25.80 3.60
CA CYS A 121 17.76 25.69 3.65
C CYS A 121 17.25 24.63 2.66
N ASN A 122 17.86 24.52 1.48
CA ASN A 122 17.52 23.48 0.51
C ASN A 122 17.90 22.08 0.98
N GLN A 123 19.00 21.92 1.73
CA GLN A 123 19.37 20.65 2.36
C GLN A 123 18.38 20.26 3.47
N ILE A 124 17.95 21.22 4.30
CA ILE A 124 16.93 20.97 5.32
C ILE A 124 15.60 20.56 4.66
N ALA A 125 15.18 21.29 3.62
CA ALA A 125 13.96 20.97 2.87
C ALA A 125 14.02 19.58 2.23
N LYS A 126 15.18 19.20 1.66
CA LYS A 126 15.45 17.87 1.10
C LYS A 126 15.13 16.76 2.10
N PHE A 127 15.64 16.88 3.32
CA PHE A 127 15.46 15.87 4.37
C PHE A 127 13.98 15.64 4.67
N TYR A 128 13.22 16.70 4.97
CA TYR A 128 11.80 16.57 5.32
C TYR A 128 10.93 16.06 4.18
N ILE A 129 11.25 16.44 2.94
CA ILE A 129 10.52 15.97 1.76
C ILE A 129 10.81 14.49 1.50
N LYS A 130 12.04 14.04 1.73
CA LYS A 130 12.41 12.62 1.68
C LYS A 130 11.67 11.81 2.76
N VAL A 131 11.51 12.35 3.96
CA VAL A 131 10.65 11.74 5.00
C VAL A 131 9.20 11.62 4.52
N ALA A 132 8.66 12.67 3.87
CA ALA A 132 7.31 12.65 3.31
C ALA A 132 7.14 11.59 2.20
N HIS A 133 8.11 11.47 1.29
CA HIS A 133 8.12 10.44 0.23
C HIS A 133 8.20 9.02 0.80
N LEU A 134 9.03 8.80 1.82
CA LEU A 134 9.13 7.52 2.52
C LEU A 134 7.80 7.15 3.18
N PHE A 135 7.20 8.09 3.92
CA PHE A 135 5.89 7.90 4.54
C PHE A 135 4.80 7.60 3.50
N ALA A 136 4.76 8.36 2.40
CA ALA A 136 3.83 8.12 1.30
C ALA A 136 4.00 6.72 0.72
N SER A 137 5.24 6.27 0.50
CA SER A 137 5.53 4.94 -0.04
C SER A 137 5.02 3.81 0.86
N VAL A 138 5.20 3.93 2.18
CA VAL A 138 4.67 2.96 3.14
C VAL A 138 3.15 2.97 3.14
N VAL A 139 2.53 4.14 3.29
CA VAL A 139 1.08 4.27 3.44
C VAL A 139 0.33 3.87 2.17
N MET A 140 0.85 4.22 0.99
CA MET A 140 0.28 3.83 -0.32
C MET A 140 0.45 2.32 -0.57
N THR A 141 1.53 1.71 -0.07
CA THR A 141 1.72 0.27 -0.17
C THR A 141 0.81 -0.51 0.77
N ILE A 142 0.59 -0.01 1.99
CA ILE A 142 -0.33 -0.65 2.95
C ILE A 142 -1.79 -0.42 2.51
N ASN A 143 -2.10 0.77 1.99
CA ASN A 143 -3.41 1.28 1.55
C ASN A 143 -4.59 0.83 2.45
N PRO A 144 -4.67 1.33 3.68
CA PRO A 144 -5.78 1.01 4.57
C PRO A 144 -7.12 1.58 4.02
N GLU A 145 -8.17 0.78 4.09
CA GLU A 145 -9.57 1.19 3.98
C GLU A 145 -10.17 1.31 5.39
N TYR A 146 -11.06 2.27 5.58
CA TYR A 146 -11.76 2.52 6.83
C TYR A 146 -13.22 2.11 6.66
N THR A 147 -13.64 1.07 7.36
CA THR A 147 -15.07 0.76 7.52
C THR A 147 -15.63 1.62 8.63
N HIS A 148 -16.63 2.41 8.27
CA HIS A 148 -17.44 3.23 9.17
C HIS A 148 -18.79 2.57 9.34
N THR A 149 -19.17 2.29 10.58
CA THR A 149 -20.53 1.88 10.90
C THR A 149 -21.29 3.13 11.35
N ASP A 150 -22.33 3.50 10.60
CA ASP A 150 -23.19 4.62 10.98
C ASP A 150 -24.07 4.28 12.20
N PHE A 151 -24.75 5.28 12.76
CA PHE A 151 -25.63 5.12 13.92
C PHE A 151 -26.81 4.15 13.68
N PHE A 152 -27.07 3.77 12.42
CA PHE A 152 -28.13 2.84 12.02
C PHE A 152 -27.59 1.43 11.76
N GLY A 153 -26.29 1.19 11.97
CA GLY A 153 -25.65 -0.10 11.75
C GLY A 153 -25.28 -0.38 10.29
N ASN A 154 -25.40 0.59 9.38
CA ASN A 154 -24.95 0.41 8.01
C ASN A 154 -23.42 0.60 7.94
N VAL A 155 -22.75 -0.40 7.38
CA VAL A 155 -21.30 -0.36 7.16
C VAL A 155 -21.03 0.32 5.82
N ARG A 156 -20.25 1.39 5.83
CA ARG A 156 -19.71 2.06 4.64
C ARG A 156 -18.20 1.99 4.65
N THR A 157 -17.60 1.50 3.56
CA THR A 157 -16.15 1.44 3.40
C THR A 157 -15.66 2.68 2.68
N TYR A 158 -14.71 3.39 3.28
CA TYR A 158 -14.00 4.53 2.71
C TYR A 158 -12.56 4.13 2.46
N LYS A 159 -12.03 4.39 1.27
CA LYS A 159 -10.61 4.16 0.99
C LYS A 159 -9.78 5.29 1.60
N LEU A 160 -8.47 5.11 1.83
CA LEU A 160 -7.60 6.19 2.32
C LEU A 160 -7.71 7.48 1.48
N PHE A 161 -7.97 7.36 0.17
CA PHE A 161 -8.18 8.50 -0.72
C PHE A 161 -9.51 9.24 -0.57
N GLU A 162 -10.40 8.74 0.29
CA GLU A 162 -11.66 9.37 0.65
C GLU A 162 -11.67 9.79 2.12
N LYS A 163 -10.48 9.96 2.73
CA LYS A 163 -10.31 10.37 4.13
C LYS A 163 -11.15 11.61 4.47
N ASP A 164 -11.20 12.56 3.56
CA ASP A 164 -11.98 13.81 3.60
C ASP A 164 -13.51 13.59 3.56
N LYS A 165 -13.97 12.40 3.17
CA LYS A 165 -15.38 11.98 3.20
C LYS A 165 -15.72 11.12 4.41
N ILE A 166 -14.74 10.77 5.25
CA ILE A 166 -14.95 9.97 6.44
C ILE A 166 -15.63 10.84 7.51
N PRO A 167 -16.83 10.49 8.01
CA PRO A 167 -17.49 11.22 9.08
C PRO A 167 -16.64 11.20 10.36
N SER A 168 -16.54 12.31 11.09
CA SER A 168 -15.70 12.43 12.30
C SER A 168 -16.19 11.64 13.52
N SER A 169 -17.31 10.90 13.41
CA SER A 169 -17.95 10.15 14.51
C SER A 169 -18.34 8.73 14.07
N GLY A 170 -18.00 7.72 14.86
CA GLY A 170 -18.34 6.31 14.62
C GLY A 170 -17.26 5.35 15.12
N HIS A 171 -17.53 4.04 15.07
CA HIS A 171 -16.49 3.02 15.22
C HIS A 171 -15.81 2.81 13.86
N PHE A 172 -14.48 2.80 13.85
CA PHE A 172 -13.68 2.59 12.64
C PHE A 172 -12.98 1.25 12.73
N GLU A 173 -13.15 0.42 11.72
CA GLU A 173 -12.30 -0.74 11.51
C GLU A 173 -11.45 -0.51 10.26
N VAL A 174 -10.19 -0.94 10.30
CA VAL A 174 -9.29 -0.82 9.15
C VAL A 174 -9.35 -2.11 8.35
N SER A 175 -10.04 -2.09 7.21
CA SER A 175 -9.98 -3.16 6.19
C SER A 175 -8.93 -2.80 5.13
N LYS A 176 -8.37 -3.74 4.36
CA LYS A 176 -7.10 -3.52 3.64
C LYS A 176 -7.27 -3.85 2.16
N ILE A 177 -7.14 -2.89 1.24
CA ILE A 177 -7.02 -3.19 -0.20
C ILE A 177 -5.86 -2.41 -0.81
N ASN A 178 -4.65 -2.97 -0.66
CA ASN A 178 -3.50 -2.65 -1.50
C ASN A 178 -3.45 -3.58 -2.74
N LEU A 179 -2.40 -3.46 -3.57
CA LEU A 179 -2.14 -4.35 -4.73
C LEU A 179 -2.41 -5.83 -4.38
N CYS A 180 -1.97 -6.27 -3.21
CA CYS A 180 -2.12 -7.64 -2.73
C CYS A 180 -3.47 -7.94 -2.12
N GLY A 181 -4.07 -6.97 -1.44
CA GLY A 181 -5.45 -7.06 -0.96
C GLY A 181 -6.42 -7.30 -2.11
N GLU A 182 -6.25 -6.61 -3.24
CA GLU A 182 -7.09 -6.83 -4.44
C GLU A 182 -6.93 -8.26 -4.98
N ARG A 183 -5.70 -8.78 -5.02
CA ARG A 183 -5.39 -10.14 -5.50
C ARG A 183 -5.94 -11.23 -4.58
N VAL A 184 -5.78 -11.04 -3.27
CA VAL A 184 -6.38 -11.92 -2.25
C VAL A 184 -7.91 -11.90 -2.37
N ASP A 185 -8.50 -10.70 -2.47
CA ASP A 185 -9.95 -10.53 -2.57
C ASP A 185 -10.53 -11.15 -3.84
N ILE A 186 -9.82 -11.06 -4.98
CA ILE A 186 -10.20 -11.76 -6.21
C ILE A 186 -10.26 -13.26 -5.96
N LEU A 187 -9.19 -13.86 -5.42
CA LEU A 187 -9.15 -15.31 -5.19
C LEU A 187 -10.12 -15.77 -4.08
N SER A 188 -10.32 -14.98 -3.02
CA SER A 188 -11.22 -15.35 -1.94
C SER A 188 -12.68 -15.30 -2.35
N ASN A 189 -13.08 -14.32 -3.16
CA ASN A 189 -14.47 -14.19 -3.63
C ASN A 189 -14.89 -15.31 -4.60
N GLU A 190 -13.94 -16.07 -5.14
CA GLU A 190 -14.28 -17.28 -5.89
C GLU A 190 -14.70 -18.45 -4.98
N LEU A 191 -14.49 -18.34 -3.66
CA LEU A 191 -14.98 -19.30 -2.65
C LEU A 191 -16.30 -18.80 -2.05
N VAL A 192 -17.34 -19.61 -2.16
CA VAL A 192 -18.65 -19.36 -1.55
C VAL A 192 -18.95 -20.49 -0.55
N GLU A 193 -19.19 -20.13 0.71
CA GLU A 193 -19.68 -21.11 1.69
C GLU A 193 -21.11 -21.52 1.32
N SER A 194 -21.39 -22.82 1.30
CA SER A 194 -22.74 -23.32 1.08
C SER A 194 -23.62 -22.99 2.27
N GLU A 195 -24.65 -22.17 2.10
CA GLU A 195 -25.71 -21.99 3.10
C GLU A 195 -26.54 -23.28 3.21
N GLY A 196 -26.16 -24.15 4.13
CA GLY A 196 -26.86 -25.39 4.45
C GLY A 196 -26.94 -25.59 5.96
N GLN A 197 -28.15 -25.78 6.48
CA GLN A 197 -28.48 -25.84 7.91
C GLN A 197 -27.98 -27.09 8.66
N ASP A 198 -27.30 -28.03 8.00
CA ASP A 198 -26.87 -29.27 8.65
C ASP A 198 -25.35 -29.39 8.69
N ASN A 199 -24.81 -29.37 9.91
CA ASN A 199 -23.38 -29.32 10.24
C ASN A 199 -22.54 -30.54 9.80
N GLU A 200 -23.09 -31.51 9.05
CA GLU A 200 -22.44 -32.78 8.75
C GLU A 200 -22.15 -33.06 7.26
N SER A 201 -22.60 -32.21 6.33
CA SER A 201 -22.17 -32.30 4.92
C SER A 201 -21.60 -30.96 4.43
N LYS A 202 -20.37 -30.64 4.86
CA LYS A 202 -19.75 -29.35 4.57
C LYS A 202 -19.02 -29.37 3.22
N ASN A 203 -19.77 -29.25 2.14
CA ASN A 203 -19.18 -28.95 0.84
C ASN A 203 -18.88 -27.43 0.74
N VAL A 204 -18.13 -27.04 -0.28
CA VAL A 204 -17.76 -25.65 -0.57
C VAL A 204 -18.01 -25.39 -2.05
N ASN A 205 -18.53 -24.20 -2.36
CA ASN A 205 -18.87 -23.80 -3.71
C ASN A 205 -17.74 -22.93 -4.28
N VAL A 206 -17.25 -23.27 -5.47
CA VAL A 206 -16.27 -22.47 -6.22
C VAL A 206 -16.94 -21.90 -7.46
N ASN A 207 -16.91 -20.57 -7.64
CA ASN A 207 -17.52 -19.94 -8.80
C ASN A 207 -16.83 -20.39 -10.10
N THR A 208 -17.61 -20.74 -11.13
CA THR A 208 -17.11 -21.17 -12.45
C THR A 208 -16.87 -20.00 -13.41
N LEU A 209 -17.28 -18.79 -13.02
CA LEU A 209 -17.27 -17.61 -13.87
C LEU A 209 -16.61 -16.42 -13.15
N PRO A 210 -15.28 -16.33 -13.14
CA PRO A 210 -14.55 -15.38 -12.31
C PRO A 210 -14.47 -14.00 -13.00
N LYS A 211 -15.60 -13.29 -13.09
CA LYS A 211 -15.71 -12.00 -13.81
C LYS A 211 -14.68 -10.96 -13.35
N LYS A 212 -14.40 -10.93 -12.04
CA LYS A 212 -13.45 -9.98 -11.46
C LYS A 212 -12.02 -10.29 -11.91
N LEU A 213 -11.59 -11.55 -11.81
CA LEU A 213 -10.31 -12.02 -12.34
C LEU A 213 -10.15 -11.70 -13.83
N CYS A 214 -11.16 -12.00 -14.65
CA CYS A 214 -11.11 -11.79 -16.10
C CYS A 214 -10.98 -10.32 -16.51
N SER A 215 -11.30 -9.37 -15.63
CA SER A 215 -11.34 -7.94 -15.95
C SER A 215 -10.41 -7.07 -15.10
N MET A 216 -9.71 -7.64 -14.11
CA MET A 216 -8.93 -6.89 -13.11
C MET A 216 -7.87 -5.95 -13.72
N ASN A 217 -7.22 -6.39 -14.79
CA ASN A 217 -6.14 -5.65 -15.46
C ASN A 217 -6.62 -4.81 -16.64
N LEU A 218 -7.94 -4.70 -16.84
CA LEU A 218 -8.55 -3.85 -17.85
C LEU A 218 -8.98 -2.52 -17.21
N ASN A 219 -8.72 -1.41 -17.91
CA ASN A 219 -9.29 -0.12 -17.54
C ASN A 219 -10.75 0.00 -18.01
N LYS A 220 -11.42 1.11 -17.66
CA LYS A 220 -12.82 1.37 -18.03
C LYS A 220 -13.11 1.35 -19.54
N LYS A 221 -12.07 1.43 -20.39
CA LYS A 221 -12.16 1.38 -21.85
C LYS A 221 -11.79 0.00 -22.42
N GLY A 222 -11.61 -1.01 -21.57
CA GLY A 222 -11.22 -2.36 -21.96
C GLY A 222 -9.78 -2.49 -22.44
N LYS A 223 -8.91 -1.51 -22.17
CA LYS A 223 -7.48 -1.60 -22.49
C LYS A 223 -6.70 -2.14 -21.28
N ILE A 224 -5.66 -2.90 -21.57
CA ILE A 224 -4.74 -3.42 -20.57
C ILE A 224 -4.02 -2.27 -19.86
N LYS A 225 -4.06 -2.31 -18.54
CA LYS A 225 -3.37 -1.37 -17.65
C LYS A 225 -1.86 -1.58 -17.72
N THR A 226 -1.11 -0.51 -17.47
CA THR A 226 0.32 -0.58 -17.18
C THR A 226 0.56 -0.78 -15.68
N LEU A 227 1.74 -1.28 -15.31
CA LEU A 227 2.09 -1.53 -13.91
C LEU A 227 2.10 -0.23 -13.08
N ASP A 228 2.36 0.94 -13.68
CA ASP A 228 2.28 2.22 -12.97
C ASP A 228 0.84 2.64 -12.58
N GLU A 229 -0.19 2.00 -13.14
CA GLU A 229 -1.58 2.21 -12.76
C GLU A 229 -1.94 1.46 -11.48
N GLU A 230 -1.07 0.56 -11.00
CA GLU A 230 -1.21 -0.13 -9.72
C GLU A 230 -0.81 0.78 -8.56
N ILE A 231 -1.62 0.75 -7.49
CA ILE A 231 -1.41 1.58 -6.30
C ILE A 231 -0.08 1.20 -5.62
N GLY A 232 0.76 2.20 -5.34
CA GLY A 232 2.05 2.04 -4.67
C GLY A 232 3.24 1.79 -5.61
N ILE A 233 3.01 1.46 -6.89
CA ILE A 233 4.11 1.34 -7.87
C ILE A 233 4.77 2.69 -8.19
N PRO A 234 4.03 3.80 -8.41
CA PRO A 234 4.65 5.11 -8.60
C PRO A 234 5.51 5.52 -7.41
N GLU A 235 5.04 5.25 -6.19
CA GLU A 235 5.78 5.56 -4.96
C GLU A 235 7.03 4.68 -4.82
N LEU A 236 6.93 3.38 -5.14
CA LEU A 236 8.10 2.49 -5.19
C LEU A 236 9.16 3.02 -6.17
N MET A 237 8.75 3.54 -7.33
CA MET A 237 9.67 4.12 -8.31
C MET A 237 10.49 5.27 -7.71
N GLU A 238 9.85 6.14 -6.93
CA GLU A 238 10.53 7.29 -6.32
C GLU A 238 11.64 6.85 -5.34
N LEU A 239 11.50 5.71 -4.67
CA LEU A 239 12.53 5.16 -3.76
C LEU A 239 13.80 4.67 -4.49
N TYR A 240 13.79 4.60 -5.82
CA TYR A 240 15.00 4.31 -6.61
C TYR A 240 15.79 5.57 -6.97
N TYR A 241 15.24 6.78 -6.83
CA TYR A 241 16.00 7.99 -7.11
C TYR A 241 16.78 8.43 -5.87
N ASP A 242 18.10 8.27 -5.92
CA ASP A 242 19.04 8.57 -4.84
C ASP A 242 20.24 9.43 -5.29
N ASP A 243 20.30 9.84 -6.56
CA ASP A 243 21.36 10.69 -7.11
C ASP A 243 20.81 11.82 -8.01
N GLY A 244 21.65 12.80 -8.35
CA GLY A 244 21.27 13.94 -9.17
C GLY A 244 20.26 14.84 -8.47
N TYR A 245 20.51 15.19 -7.21
CA TYR A 245 19.61 16.07 -6.47
C TYR A 245 19.54 17.44 -7.15
N ASP A 246 18.35 17.78 -7.64
CA ASP A 246 18.10 19.08 -8.25
C ASP A 246 17.51 20.02 -7.20
N TYR A 247 18.33 20.94 -6.70
CA TYR A 247 17.97 21.91 -5.66
C TYR A 247 16.79 22.83 -6.03
N LYS A 248 16.46 22.97 -7.32
CA LYS A 248 15.26 23.71 -7.75
C LYS A 248 13.99 22.87 -7.65
N THR A 249 14.13 21.56 -7.83
CA THR A 249 13.01 20.61 -7.84
C THR A 249 12.88 19.78 -6.59
N GLY A 250 13.89 19.84 -5.73
CA GLY A 250 14.15 19.03 -4.53
C GLY A 250 13.90 17.54 -4.69
N LYS A 251 14.13 17.03 -5.90
CA LYS A 251 14.11 15.60 -6.19
C LYS A 251 15.49 15.12 -6.59
N PHE A 252 15.79 13.90 -6.21
CA PHE A 252 16.74 13.09 -6.95
C PHE A 252 16.09 12.76 -8.30
N ASN A 253 16.79 13.09 -9.39
CA ASN A 253 16.29 12.83 -10.74
C ASN A 253 17.07 11.70 -11.44
N ARG A 254 18.02 11.09 -10.73
CA ARG A 254 18.86 10.00 -11.20
C ARG A 254 18.98 8.92 -10.14
N MET A 255 19.40 7.77 -10.61
CA MET A 255 19.80 6.66 -9.77
C MET A 255 21.32 6.64 -9.74
N SER A 256 21.91 6.40 -8.57
CA SER A 256 23.30 6.01 -8.42
C SER A 256 23.61 4.76 -9.24
N GLU A 257 24.88 4.51 -9.54
CA GLU A 257 25.26 3.31 -10.30
C GLU A 257 24.88 2.02 -9.56
N GLU A 258 24.96 2.00 -8.23
CA GLU A 258 24.48 0.87 -7.43
C GLU A 258 22.96 0.69 -7.54
N THR A 259 22.20 1.76 -7.33
CA THR A 259 20.74 1.69 -7.35
C THR A 259 20.21 1.41 -8.75
N LYS A 260 20.87 1.91 -9.81
CA LYS A 260 20.51 1.61 -11.19
C LYS A 260 20.63 0.11 -11.51
N LYS A 261 21.72 -0.54 -11.09
CA LYS A 261 21.88 -2.00 -11.26
C LYS A 261 20.81 -2.77 -10.51
N GLN A 262 20.50 -2.33 -9.29
CA GLN A 262 19.40 -2.93 -8.53
C GLN A 262 18.06 -2.75 -9.26
N PHE A 263 17.78 -1.54 -9.74
CA PHE A 263 16.55 -1.23 -10.46
C PHE A 263 16.39 -2.07 -11.72
N GLU A 264 17.43 -2.23 -12.54
CA GLU A 264 17.38 -3.05 -13.75
C GLU A 264 17.05 -4.52 -13.44
N ASN A 265 17.64 -5.07 -12.37
CA ASN A 265 17.31 -6.42 -11.91
C ASN A 265 15.87 -6.52 -11.39
N ASP A 266 15.45 -5.56 -10.58
CA ASP A 266 14.10 -5.52 -10.02
C ASP A 266 13.06 -5.35 -11.15
N LEU A 267 13.31 -4.46 -12.12
CA LEU A 267 12.49 -4.24 -13.32
C LEU A 267 12.30 -5.54 -14.13
N LYS A 268 13.37 -6.33 -14.30
CA LYS A 268 13.30 -7.65 -14.95
C LYS A 268 12.40 -8.62 -14.18
N ASN A 269 12.50 -8.63 -12.85
CA ASN A 269 11.67 -9.48 -11.99
C ASN A 269 10.20 -9.05 -12.02
N PHE A 270 9.92 -7.75 -11.97
CA PHE A 270 8.58 -7.20 -12.12
C PHE A 270 8.00 -7.56 -13.49
N TYR A 271 8.76 -7.36 -14.57
CA TYR A 271 8.32 -7.74 -15.91
C TYR A 271 7.95 -9.22 -15.96
N THR A 272 8.85 -10.10 -15.50
CA THR A 272 8.64 -11.55 -15.58
C THR A 272 7.40 -11.98 -14.79
N ASN A 273 7.22 -11.49 -13.57
CA ASN A 273 6.10 -11.90 -12.72
C ASN A 273 4.76 -11.36 -13.23
N PHE A 274 4.69 -10.05 -13.56
CA PHE A 274 3.43 -9.37 -13.89
C PHE A 274 2.98 -9.58 -15.34
N THR A 275 3.88 -9.95 -16.25
CA THR A 275 3.52 -10.31 -17.63
C THR A 275 3.40 -11.83 -17.80
N GLY A 276 4.25 -12.61 -17.12
CA GLY A 276 4.44 -14.04 -17.37
C GLY A 276 5.47 -14.36 -18.46
N ASP A 277 6.09 -13.35 -19.09
CA ASP A 277 7.13 -13.53 -20.10
C ASP A 277 8.53 -13.34 -19.49
N SER A 278 9.42 -14.28 -19.78
CA SER A 278 10.82 -14.24 -19.32
C SER A 278 11.75 -13.45 -20.24
N ASN A 279 11.31 -13.16 -21.47
CA ASN A 279 12.08 -12.43 -22.48
C ASN A 279 11.78 -10.95 -22.39
N VAL A 280 12.54 -10.22 -21.56
CA VAL A 280 12.35 -8.78 -21.38
C VAL A 280 12.79 -8.02 -22.65
N PRO A 281 11.89 -7.28 -23.32
CA PRO A 281 12.25 -6.46 -24.47
C PRO A 281 13.11 -5.26 -24.09
N GLU A 282 13.98 -4.81 -25.00
CA GLU A 282 14.87 -3.64 -24.79
C GLU A 282 14.12 -2.33 -24.52
N ASN A 283 12.86 -2.23 -24.96
CA ASN A 283 12.03 -1.05 -24.75
C ASN A 283 11.41 -0.96 -23.34
N ILE A 284 11.68 -1.91 -22.44
CA ILE A 284 11.23 -1.89 -21.04
C ILE A 284 12.31 -1.21 -20.21
N THR A 285 12.09 0.06 -19.87
CA THR A 285 13.06 0.89 -19.15
C THR A 285 12.57 1.41 -17.80
N LYS A 286 11.26 1.30 -17.56
CA LYS A 286 10.58 1.76 -16.33
C LYS A 286 9.33 0.93 -16.08
N PHE A 287 8.77 0.98 -14.87
CA PHE A 287 7.57 0.22 -14.53
C PHE A 287 6.36 0.56 -15.43
N SER A 288 6.21 1.80 -15.88
CA SER A 288 5.12 2.20 -16.79
C SER A 288 5.21 1.58 -18.19
N ASP A 289 6.35 1.00 -18.58
CA ASP A 289 6.48 0.27 -19.85
C ASP A 289 5.91 -1.16 -19.73
N ILE A 290 5.72 -1.67 -18.51
CA ILE A 290 5.24 -3.03 -18.24
C ILE A 290 3.72 -3.04 -18.35
N LYS A 291 3.19 -3.78 -19.33
CA LYS A 291 1.75 -4.04 -19.46
C LYS A 291 1.38 -5.25 -18.61
N LEU A 292 0.33 -5.13 -17.80
CA LEU A 292 -0.13 -6.23 -16.95
C LEU A 292 -0.65 -7.42 -17.79
N ARG A 293 -0.62 -8.62 -17.22
CA ARG A 293 -1.16 -9.82 -17.86
C ARG A 293 -2.65 -9.67 -18.19
N ASP A 294 -3.02 -10.12 -19.37
CA ASP A 294 -4.40 -10.10 -19.87
C ASP A 294 -5.17 -11.38 -19.49
N TYR A 295 -5.71 -11.42 -18.28
CA TYR A 295 -6.49 -12.56 -17.81
C TYR A 295 -7.78 -12.81 -18.61
N SER A 296 -8.31 -11.81 -19.33
CA SER A 296 -9.51 -11.97 -20.15
C SER A 296 -9.34 -13.00 -21.28
N LYS A 297 -8.08 -13.26 -21.69
CA LYS A 297 -7.73 -14.21 -22.73
C LYS A 297 -7.52 -15.63 -22.22
N GLU A 298 -7.51 -15.82 -20.91
CA GLU A 298 -7.32 -17.15 -20.31
C GLU A 298 -8.53 -18.05 -20.54
N LYS A 299 -8.29 -19.35 -20.55
CA LYS A 299 -9.34 -20.35 -20.89
C LYS A 299 -10.53 -20.27 -19.93
N ILE A 300 -10.27 -20.06 -18.64
CA ILE A 300 -11.29 -19.86 -17.61
C ILE A 300 -12.23 -18.69 -17.90
N CYS A 301 -11.75 -17.67 -18.62
CA CYS A 301 -12.53 -16.51 -19.02
C CYS A 301 -13.25 -16.73 -20.37
N LYS A 302 -12.74 -17.63 -21.22
CA LYS A 302 -13.34 -17.99 -22.52
C LYS A 302 -14.46 -19.01 -22.43
N ALA A 303 -14.43 -19.90 -21.44
CA ALA A 303 -15.52 -20.84 -21.15
C ALA A 303 -16.86 -20.11 -20.88
N SER A 304 -16.81 -18.80 -20.61
CA SER A 304 -17.94 -17.88 -20.51
C SER A 304 -18.67 -17.58 -21.83
N ASN A 305 -18.01 -17.73 -22.99
CA ASN A 305 -18.51 -17.16 -24.26
C ASN A 305 -19.02 -18.21 -25.26
N ASN A 306 -18.71 -19.49 -25.06
CA ASN A 306 -19.31 -20.57 -25.85
C ASN A 306 -20.69 -20.90 -25.28
N THR A 307 -21.60 -19.95 -25.44
CA THR A 307 -23.03 -20.20 -25.37
C THR A 307 -23.42 -20.96 -26.61
N GLU A 308 -23.40 -22.28 -26.52
CA GLU A 308 -24.38 -23.09 -27.26
C GLU A 308 -24.84 -24.32 -26.49
N GLU A 309 -24.15 -24.77 -25.44
CA GLU A 309 -24.68 -25.83 -24.55
C GLU A 309 -24.27 -25.65 -23.07
N LEU A 310 -24.53 -24.48 -22.49
CA LEU A 310 -24.78 -24.41 -21.04
C LEU A 310 -26.30 -24.58 -20.88
N PRO A 311 -26.78 -25.63 -20.17
CA PRO A 311 -28.20 -25.82 -19.97
C PRO A 311 -28.78 -24.55 -19.36
N SER A 312 -29.75 -23.98 -20.07
CA SER A 312 -30.52 -22.81 -19.68
C SER A 312 -31.32 -23.13 -18.43
N SER A 313 -30.65 -23.02 -17.28
CA SER A 313 -31.22 -22.72 -15.98
C SER A 313 -30.12 -22.09 -15.13
N ASP A 314 -30.49 -21.24 -14.18
CA ASP A 314 -29.60 -20.58 -13.22
C ASP A 314 -28.82 -21.56 -12.29
N ASP A 315 -28.71 -22.85 -12.64
CA ASP A 315 -28.46 -23.96 -11.73
C ASP A 315 -27.04 -24.55 -11.75
N LYS A 316 -25.98 -23.80 -12.08
CA LYS A 316 -24.62 -24.07 -11.55
C LYS A 316 -23.60 -23.00 -11.97
N LYS A 317 -23.69 -21.82 -11.34
CA LYS A 317 -22.57 -20.85 -11.28
C LYS A 317 -21.42 -21.33 -10.39
N TYR A 318 -21.57 -22.50 -9.75
CA TYR A 318 -20.65 -22.98 -8.74
C TYR A 318 -20.34 -24.47 -8.91
N ILE A 319 -19.11 -24.84 -8.56
CA ILE A 319 -18.64 -26.20 -8.43
C ILE A 319 -18.59 -26.55 -6.95
N GLU A 320 -19.34 -27.57 -6.58
CA GLU A 320 -19.32 -28.11 -5.23
C GLU A 320 -18.13 -29.07 -5.04
N PHE A 321 -17.33 -28.83 -3.99
CA PHE A 321 -16.21 -29.65 -3.54
C PHE A 321 -16.39 -30.08 -2.09
N GLY A 322 -15.91 -31.28 -1.75
CA GLY A 322 -15.72 -31.64 -0.35
C GLY A 322 -14.55 -30.87 0.25
N ARG A 323 -14.64 -30.45 1.52
CA ARG A 323 -13.53 -29.74 2.22
C ARG A 323 -12.20 -30.47 2.29
N LYS A 324 -12.17 -31.78 2.00
CA LYS A 324 -10.97 -32.62 1.95
C LYS A 324 -10.43 -32.83 0.53
N ASP A 325 -11.07 -32.24 -0.48
CA ASP A 325 -10.58 -32.29 -1.86
C ASP A 325 -9.18 -31.67 -1.93
N ILE A 326 -8.24 -32.37 -2.57
CA ILE A 326 -6.82 -31.98 -2.58
C ILE A 326 -6.61 -30.63 -3.27
N LEU A 327 -7.36 -30.33 -4.33
CA LEU A 327 -7.24 -29.06 -5.04
C LEU A 327 -7.83 -27.92 -4.21
N TYR A 328 -8.96 -28.16 -3.54
CA TYR A 328 -9.54 -27.19 -2.60
C TYR A 328 -8.59 -26.88 -1.43
N VAL A 329 -8.00 -27.91 -0.81
CA VAL A 329 -7.04 -27.72 0.30
C VAL A 329 -5.83 -26.92 -0.17
N LYS A 330 -5.25 -27.26 -1.34
CA LYS A 330 -4.13 -26.50 -1.91
C LYS A 330 -4.49 -25.04 -2.18
N TYR A 331 -5.69 -24.78 -2.67
CA TYR A 331 -6.17 -23.43 -2.93
C TYR A 331 -6.31 -22.61 -1.63
N ALA A 332 -6.91 -23.21 -0.60
CA ALA A 332 -7.06 -22.60 0.72
C ALA A 332 -5.70 -22.34 1.40
N GLU A 333 -4.76 -23.28 1.27
CA GLU A 333 -3.38 -23.12 1.77
C GLU A 333 -2.64 -21.99 1.04
N ASN A 334 -2.81 -21.87 -0.28
CA ASN A 334 -2.25 -20.77 -1.05
C ASN A 334 -2.81 -19.42 -0.60
N LEU A 335 -4.14 -19.30 -0.45
CA LEU A 335 -4.79 -18.09 0.07
C LEU A 335 -4.28 -17.72 1.47
N LYS A 336 -4.21 -18.70 2.38
CA LYS A 336 -3.66 -18.49 3.72
C LYS A 336 -2.23 -17.96 3.65
N LYS A 337 -1.38 -18.58 2.83
CA LYS A 337 0.00 -18.15 2.63
C LYS A 337 0.09 -16.72 2.10
N MET A 338 -0.75 -16.35 1.14
CA MET A 338 -0.83 -14.97 0.63
C MET A 338 -1.16 -13.97 1.74
N ILE A 339 -2.20 -14.27 2.53
CA ILE A 339 -2.63 -13.41 3.65
C ILE A 339 -1.52 -13.29 4.70
N ASP A 340 -0.89 -14.40 5.08
CA ASP A 340 0.20 -14.42 6.05
C ASP A 340 1.42 -13.61 5.55
N SER A 341 1.77 -13.75 4.28
CA SER A 341 2.87 -13.02 3.63
C SER A 341 2.60 -11.50 3.63
N VAL A 342 1.38 -11.10 3.26
CA VAL A 342 0.95 -9.69 3.28
C VAL A 342 1.00 -9.12 4.70
N ASN A 343 0.43 -9.82 5.68
CA ASN A 343 0.44 -9.37 7.08
C ASN A 343 1.86 -9.22 7.63
N LYS A 344 2.76 -10.17 7.33
CA LYS A 344 4.16 -10.12 7.73
C LYS A 344 4.88 -8.90 7.12
N LYS A 345 4.71 -8.68 5.81
CA LYS A 345 5.33 -7.51 5.13
C LYS A 345 4.75 -6.19 5.62
N GLN A 346 3.46 -6.14 5.96
CA GLN A 346 2.86 -4.96 6.58
C GLN A 346 3.48 -4.63 7.93
N GLN A 347 3.73 -5.62 8.80
CA GLN A 347 4.44 -5.40 10.06
C GLN A 347 5.85 -4.84 9.84
N GLN A 348 6.55 -5.32 8.81
CA GLN A 348 7.85 -4.78 8.42
C GLN A 348 7.77 -3.35 7.88
N LEU A 349 6.70 -3.00 7.17
CA LEU A 349 6.47 -1.62 6.72
C LEU A 349 6.03 -0.71 7.87
N SER A 350 5.30 -1.21 8.87
CA SER A 350 5.00 -0.47 10.10
C SER A 350 6.26 -0.16 10.89
N SER A 351 7.22 -1.09 10.97
CA SER A 351 8.48 -0.81 11.67
C SER A 351 9.34 0.25 10.97
N ILE A 352 9.13 0.51 9.66
CA ILE A 352 9.71 1.68 8.99
C ILE A 352 9.14 2.98 9.56
N ILE A 353 7.83 3.03 9.83
CA ILE A 353 7.18 4.20 10.46
C ILE A 353 7.74 4.42 11.86
N ASP A 354 7.89 3.36 12.65
CA ASP A 354 8.42 3.43 14.03
C ASP A 354 9.88 3.89 14.09
N LYS A 355 10.67 3.70 13.02
CA LYS A 355 12.03 4.23 12.91
C LYS A 355 12.05 5.74 12.64
N VAL A 356 11.06 6.21 11.88
CA VAL A 356 10.97 7.60 11.40
C VAL A 356 10.29 8.50 12.40
N PHE A 357 9.27 8.01 13.11
CA PHE A 357 8.47 8.77 14.05
C PHE A 357 8.51 8.19 15.45
N VAL A 358 8.56 9.05 16.45
CA VAL A 358 8.60 8.68 17.87
C VAL A 358 7.54 9.43 18.67
N TYR A 359 7.06 8.78 19.73
CA TYR A 359 6.23 9.43 20.74
C TYR A 359 7.13 10.18 21.72
N VAL A 360 6.85 11.46 21.93
CA VAL A 360 7.46 12.28 22.98
C VAL A 360 6.37 12.92 23.82
N TYR A 361 6.70 13.22 25.08
CA TYR A 361 5.80 13.98 25.94
C TYR A 361 5.88 15.46 25.59
N ASP A 362 4.73 16.14 25.51
CA ASP A 362 4.70 17.58 25.32
C ASP A 362 5.43 18.28 26.49
N SER A 363 6.57 18.88 26.19
CA SER A 363 7.43 19.57 27.16
C SER A 363 6.88 20.93 27.59
N SER A 364 5.78 21.39 26.97
CA SER A 364 5.07 22.63 27.30
C SER A 364 3.93 22.45 28.33
N GLU A 365 3.50 21.21 28.61
CA GLU A 365 2.42 20.94 29.56
C GLU A 365 2.94 20.62 30.98
N SER A 366 2.25 21.15 32.01
CA SER A 366 2.55 20.83 33.41
C SER A 366 2.34 19.34 33.70
N GLU A 367 3.15 18.75 34.59
CA GLU A 367 3.24 17.30 34.91
C GLU A 367 1.92 16.53 35.11
N LYS A 368 0.78 17.21 35.28
CA LYS A 368 -0.55 16.60 35.52
C LYS A 368 -1.35 16.29 34.26
N ASN A 369 -0.99 16.84 33.10
CA ASN A 369 -1.60 16.54 31.80
C ASN A 369 -0.45 16.33 30.80
N LYS A 370 0.07 15.11 30.66
CA LYS A 370 1.06 14.81 29.62
C LYS A 370 0.32 14.25 28.41
N SER A 371 0.05 15.07 27.41
CA SER A 371 -0.32 14.54 26.10
C SER A 371 0.91 13.98 25.40
N GLU A 372 0.77 12.78 24.81
CA GLU A 372 1.79 12.20 23.94
C GLU A 372 1.66 12.84 22.56
N VAL A 373 2.77 13.36 22.04
CA VAL A 373 2.84 13.92 20.69
C VAL A 373 3.81 13.13 19.83
N ILE A 374 3.48 12.99 18.55
CA ILE A 374 4.34 12.29 17.58
C ILE A 374 5.22 13.31 16.87
N ARG A 375 6.52 13.02 16.76
CA ARG A 375 7.46 13.82 15.96
C ARG A 375 8.45 12.93 15.20
N ILE A 376 9.14 13.50 14.21
CA ILE A 376 10.27 12.86 13.54
C ILE A 376 11.31 12.51 14.60
N ASN A 377 11.87 11.31 14.47
CA ASN A 377 12.86 10.78 15.39
C ASN A 377 14.06 11.74 15.46
N PRO A 378 14.40 12.27 16.65
CA PRO A 378 15.50 13.22 16.82
C PRO A 378 16.88 12.67 16.39
N ASP A 379 17.04 11.36 16.38
CA ASP A 379 18.28 10.69 15.97
C ASP A 379 18.28 10.29 14.49
N LEU A 380 17.21 10.61 13.75
CA LEU A 380 17.13 10.38 12.31
C LEU A 380 18.02 11.39 11.58
N THR A 381 19.04 10.86 10.89
CA THR A 381 20.00 11.62 10.09
C THR A 381 19.75 11.41 8.61
N GLU A 382 20.39 12.21 7.73
CA GLU A 382 20.26 12.01 6.27
C GLU A 382 20.73 10.61 5.83
N ASP A 383 21.82 10.11 6.42
CA ASP A 383 22.36 8.78 6.16
C ASP A 383 21.42 7.67 6.65
N SER A 384 20.97 7.75 7.91
CA SER A 384 20.07 6.71 8.45
C SER A 384 18.70 6.75 7.77
N LEU A 385 18.23 7.91 7.31
CA LEU A 385 17.05 8.03 6.46
C LEU A 385 17.26 7.36 5.09
N GLN A 386 18.45 7.46 4.49
CA GLN A 386 18.74 6.74 3.25
C GLN A 386 18.73 5.22 3.45
N ASP A 387 19.30 4.73 4.55
CA ASP A 387 19.26 3.30 4.88
C ASP A 387 17.83 2.80 5.04
N ILE A 388 16.99 3.56 5.74
CA ILE A 388 15.57 3.26 5.92
C ILE A 388 14.82 3.27 4.57
N VAL A 389 15.16 4.19 3.65
CA VAL A 389 14.61 4.20 2.28
C VAL A 389 14.95 2.93 1.52
N VAL A 390 16.21 2.47 1.58
CA VAL A 390 16.64 1.22 0.94
C VAL A 390 15.93 0.01 1.54
N GLU A 391 15.80 -0.04 2.86
CA GLU A 391 15.07 -1.09 3.57
C GLU A 391 13.58 -1.13 3.16
N CYS A 392 12.92 0.04 3.18
CA CYS A 392 11.53 0.19 2.77
C CYS A 392 11.31 -0.27 1.33
N ARG A 393 12.16 0.17 0.39
CA ARG A 393 12.14 -0.24 -1.02
C ARG A 393 12.17 -1.76 -1.17
N ASN A 394 13.05 -2.42 -0.42
CA ASN A 394 13.15 -3.89 -0.46
C ASN A 394 11.90 -4.57 0.12
N TYR A 395 11.32 -4.06 1.21
CA TYR A 395 10.07 -4.61 1.75
C TYR A 395 8.90 -4.47 0.77
N ILE A 396 8.73 -3.31 0.15
CA ILE A 396 7.66 -3.04 -0.84
C ILE A 396 7.84 -3.95 -2.06
N LYS A 397 9.06 -4.00 -2.62
CA LYS A 397 9.39 -4.88 -3.75
C LYS A 397 9.05 -6.34 -3.45
N ASP A 398 9.54 -6.85 -2.32
CA ASP A 398 9.35 -8.24 -1.95
C ASP A 398 7.86 -8.57 -1.76
N LEU A 399 7.11 -7.65 -1.15
CA LEU A 399 5.66 -7.77 -1.01
C LEU A 399 5.02 -7.96 -2.37
N TYR A 400 5.25 -7.04 -3.32
CA TYR A 400 4.63 -7.09 -4.65
C TYR A 400 5.05 -8.32 -5.45
N LEU A 401 6.35 -8.64 -5.51
CA LEU A 401 6.83 -9.79 -6.27
C LEU A 401 6.34 -11.13 -5.71
N THR A 402 6.33 -11.28 -4.38
CA THR A 402 5.86 -12.53 -3.72
C THR A 402 4.36 -12.70 -3.92
N CYS A 403 3.63 -11.62 -3.74
CA CYS A 403 2.19 -11.56 -3.91
C CYS A 403 1.74 -11.89 -5.34
N GLU A 404 2.39 -11.34 -6.36
CA GLU A 404 2.07 -11.66 -7.76
C GLU A 404 2.39 -13.14 -8.10
N LYS A 405 3.48 -13.68 -7.53
CA LYS A 405 3.83 -15.11 -7.67
C LYS A 405 2.77 -16.01 -7.04
N ASP A 406 2.42 -15.76 -5.78
CA ASP A 406 1.43 -16.55 -5.06
C ASP A 406 0.02 -16.39 -5.67
N PHE A 407 -0.31 -15.21 -6.21
CA PHE A 407 -1.53 -14.97 -6.96
C PHE A 407 -1.59 -15.79 -8.26
N THR A 408 -0.50 -15.77 -9.05
CA THR A 408 -0.40 -16.58 -10.27
C THR A 408 -0.50 -18.08 -9.96
N GLU A 409 0.10 -18.53 -8.86
CA GLU A 409 -0.03 -19.93 -8.42
C GLU A 409 -1.47 -20.25 -7.99
N GLY A 410 -2.12 -19.34 -7.26
CA GLY A 410 -3.53 -19.45 -6.90
C GLY A 410 -4.44 -19.59 -8.12
N ILE A 411 -4.20 -18.79 -9.17
CA ILE A 411 -4.92 -18.90 -10.44
C ILE A 411 -4.73 -20.28 -11.07
N LYS A 412 -3.52 -20.82 -11.14
CA LYS A 412 -3.30 -22.16 -11.70
C LYS A 412 -4.04 -23.25 -10.93
N ILE A 413 -4.07 -23.15 -9.59
CA ILE A 413 -4.83 -24.09 -8.77
C ILE A 413 -6.33 -23.94 -9.06
N TYR A 414 -6.83 -22.71 -9.17
CA TYR A 414 -8.21 -22.42 -9.55
C TYR A 414 -8.55 -22.96 -10.96
N GLU A 415 -7.67 -22.79 -11.94
CA GLU A 415 -7.83 -23.38 -13.28
C GLU A 415 -7.95 -24.90 -13.20
N ALA A 416 -7.08 -25.57 -12.43
CA ALA A 416 -7.15 -27.02 -12.23
C ALA A 416 -8.45 -27.46 -11.54
N ILE A 417 -8.97 -26.67 -10.61
CA ILE A 417 -10.28 -26.89 -9.95
C ILE A 417 -11.41 -26.87 -11.00
N VAL A 418 -11.44 -25.85 -11.86
CA VAL A 418 -12.45 -25.71 -12.91
C VAL A 418 -12.33 -26.84 -13.95
N GLU A 419 -11.11 -27.15 -14.42
CA GLU A 419 -10.86 -28.21 -15.39
C GLU A 419 -11.22 -29.61 -14.87
N SER A 420 -10.90 -29.92 -13.60
CA SER A 420 -11.28 -31.19 -12.96
C SER A 420 -12.79 -31.43 -13.00
N LYS A 421 -13.60 -30.38 -12.85
CA LYS A 421 -15.06 -30.50 -12.95
C LYS A 421 -15.53 -30.74 -14.37
N ILE A 422 -14.94 -30.06 -15.35
CA ILE A 422 -15.26 -30.27 -16.77
C ILE A 422 -14.98 -31.73 -17.13
N LEU A 423 -13.83 -32.26 -16.72
CA LEU A 423 -13.47 -33.67 -16.92
C LEU A 423 -14.48 -34.62 -16.27
N ASN A 424 -14.78 -34.42 -14.99
CA ASN A 424 -15.75 -35.25 -14.25
C ASN A 424 -17.15 -35.21 -14.86
N THR A 425 -17.56 -34.07 -15.42
CA THR A 425 -18.85 -33.92 -16.08
C THR A 425 -18.87 -34.64 -17.42
N THR A 426 -17.78 -34.53 -18.18
CA THR A 426 -17.60 -35.22 -19.47
C THR A 426 -17.61 -36.74 -19.29
N ILE A 427 -16.92 -37.26 -18.27
CA ILE A 427 -16.94 -38.69 -17.94
C ILE A 427 -18.37 -39.15 -17.63
N LYS A 428 -19.12 -38.42 -16.80
CA LYS A 428 -20.52 -38.77 -16.49
C LYS A 428 -21.44 -38.74 -17.72
N GLN A 429 -21.17 -37.86 -18.69
CA GLN A 429 -21.89 -37.83 -19.95
C GLN A 429 -21.54 -39.03 -20.83
N ILE A 430 -20.26 -39.39 -20.92
CA ILE A 430 -19.80 -40.62 -21.61
C ILE A 430 -20.47 -41.84 -20.99
N ASP A 431 -20.42 -42.00 -19.67
CA ASP A 431 -21.05 -43.13 -18.97
C ASP A 431 -22.57 -43.22 -19.24
N LYS A 432 -23.23 -42.06 -19.39
CA LYS A 432 -24.65 -42.00 -19.72
C LYS A 432 -24.91 -42.41 -21.18
N LEU A 433 -24.06 -41.96 -22.11
CA LEU A 433 -24.16 -42.32 -23.52
C LEU A 433 -23.85 -43.81 -23.74
N GLU A 434 -22.89 -44.38 -23.02
CA GLU A 434 -22.60 -45.82 -23.04
C GLU A 434 -23.80 -46.62 -22.56
N LYS A 435 -24.44 -46.23 -21.45
CA LYS A 435 -25.68 -46.89 -20.99
C LYS A 435 -26.81 -46.81 -22.01
N ILE A 436 -26.98 -45.66 -22.66
CA ILE A 436 -27.98 -45.50 -23.73
C ILE A 436 -27.64 -46.40 -24.92
N SER A 437 -26.36 -46.49 -25.30
CA SER A 437 -25.90 -47.38 -26.37
C SER A 437 -26.20 -48.85 -26.05
N ASP A 438 -25.90 -49.29 -24.82
CA ASP A 438 -26.17 -50.66 -24.37
C ASP A 438 -27.68 -50.97 -24.37
N ASP A 439 -28.51 -50.02 -23.92
CA ASP A 439 -29.98 -50.15 -23.94
C ASP A 439 -30.56 -50.22 -25.37
N LEU A 440 -29.92 -49.57 -26.34
CA LEU A 440 -30.32 -49.62 -27.76
C LEU A 440 -29.90 -50.94 -28.42
N VAL A 441 -28.70 -51.44 -28.14
CA VAL A 441 -28.20 -52.72 -28.66
C VAL A 441 -28.94 -53.92 -28.02
N GLY A 442 -29.35 -53.81 -26.76
CA GLY A 442 -30.14 -54.83 -26.06
C GLY A 442 -31.56 -55.03 -26.60
N ASN A 443 -32.09 -54.10 -27.40
CA ASN A 443 -33.45 -54.13 -27.95
C ASN A 443 -33.54 -54.64 -29.41
N GLU A 444 -32.44 -55.04 -30.04
CA GLU A 444 -32.43 -55.60 -31.41
C GLU A 444 -32.64 -57.14 -31.46
N ASN A 445 -33.48 -57.71 -30.59
CA ASN A 445 -34.03 -59.05 -30.87
C ASN A 445 -35.25 -58.93 -31.80
N VAL A 446 -34.94 -58.88 -33.10
CA VAL A 446 -35.85 -58.92 -34.23
C VAL A 446 -36.80 -60.11 -34.10
N VAL A 447 -38.10 -59.83 -33.95
CA VAL A 447 -39.18 -60.78 -34.19
C VAL A 447 -39.21 -61.07 -35.71
N ILE A 448 -38.61 -62.17 -36.12
CA ILE A 448 -38.83 -62.77 -37.45
C ILE A 448 -40.14 -63.55 -37.36
N ASN A 449 -41.26 -62.91 -37.67
CA ASN A 449 -42.51 -63.62 -37.93
C ASN A 449 -42.52 -64.13 -39.38
N ASN A 450 -42.23 -65.42 -39.54
CA ASN A 450 -42.53 -66.17 -40.75
C ASN A 450 -44.03 -66.54 -40.76
N GLU A 451 -44.83 -65.89 -41.61
CA GLU A 451 -46.09 -66.46 -42.11
C GLU A 451 -46.01 -66.59 -43.63
N ILE A 452 -45.65 -67.80 -44.08
CA ILE A 452 -45.89 -68.25 -45.45
C ILE A 452 -47.28 -68.90 -45.45
N VAL A 453 -48.25 -68.19 -46.01
CA VAL A 453 -49.57 -68.75 -46.34
C VAL A 453 -49.47 -69.43 -47.70
N GLU A 454 -49.33 -70.75 -47.72
CA GLU A 454 -49.65 -71.57 -48.90
C GLU A 454 -51.17 -71.67 -49.04
N LYS A 455 -51.71 -71.10 -50.13
CA LYS A 455 -53.00 -71.49 -50.69
C LYS A 455 -52.74 -72.41 -51.88
N THR A 456 -53.19 -73.66 -51.79
CA THR A 456 -53.33 -74.56 -52.93
C THR A 456 -54.73 -75.19 -52.89
N VAL A 457 -55.50 -74.87 -53.94
CA VAL A 457 -56.82 -75.37 -54.43
C VAL A 457 -58.03 -75.26 -53.50
#